data_AF-A0A6J4QTL4-F1
#
_entry.id   AF-A0A6J4QTL4-F1
#
_cell.length_a   1.000
_cell.length_b   1.000
_cell.length_c   1.000
_cell.angle_alpha   90.00
_cell.angle_beta   90.00
_cell.angle_gamma   90.00
#
_symmetry.space_group_name_H-M   'P 1'
#
loop_
_entity.id
_entity.type
_entity.pdbx_description
1 polymer ?
#
loop_
_entity_poly.entity_id
_entity_poly.type
_entity_poly.pdbx_seq_one_letter_code
_entity_poly.pdbx_strand_id
1 'polypeptide(L)'
;MGEKRRGAGEGSNYRRKDGRWVGQYEVEGKRRYVYGQDRETVRTKMTKALADRDAGVVFDSLNLTVGEYASLWLDSIKQDVGPRTWKRHEELTRLHVILRFGSAKLDKLNALQVQAFYHKKLDSGLFPTTVRKVHGTLYKALKQAVRWQLIPRNVCDSVTPPRATKVEIEAL
;
A
#
# COMPACT_ATOMS: atom_id res chain seq x y z
N MET A 1 -30.83 11.57 -38.82
CA MET A 1 -30.65 10.92 -37.51
C MET A 1 -29.35 11.42 -36.91
N GLY A 2 -29.40 12.39 -35.99
CA GLY A 2 -28.21 12.95 -35.37
C GLY A 2 -27.63 11.97 -34.34
N GLU A 3 -26.39 11.53 -34.56
CA GLU A 3 -25.64 10.75 -33.58
C GLU A 3 -25.54 11.53 -32.27
N LYS A 4 -26.15 10.97 -31.22
CA LYS A 4 -26.01 11.41 -29.83
C LYS A 4 -24.51 11.42 -29.51
N ARG A 5 -23.89 12.60 -29.49
CA ARG A 5 -22.54 12.79 -28.93
C ARG A 5 -22.58 12.33 -27.48
N ARG A 6 -21.79 11.28 -27.18
CA ARG A 6 -21.66 10.71 -25.84
C ARG A 6 -21.05 11.75 -24.91
N GLY A 7 -21.49 11.75 -23.64
CA GLY A 7 -21.05 12.70 -22.62
C GLY A 7 -19.54 12.58 -22.36
N ALA A 8 -18.89 13.71 -22.10
CA ALA A 8 -17.49 13.76 -21.74
C ALA A 8 -17.24 12.88 -20.49
N GLY A 9 -16.42 11.83 -20.64
CA GLY A 9 -16.06 10.92 -19.54
C GLY A 9 -16.61 9.48 -19.65
N GLU A 10 -17.42 9.16 -20.65
CA GLU A 10 -17.83 7.79 -20.96
C GLU A 10 -16.74 7.09 -21.79
N GLY A 11 -15.93 6.26 -21.15
CA GLY A 11 -14.80 5.61 -21.79
C GLY A 11 -15.12 4.86 -23.10
N SER A 12 -14.17 4.85 -24.04
CA SER A 12 -14.30 4.18 -25.35
C SER A 12 -13.61 2.82 -25.35
N ASN A 13 -14.32 1.77 -25.75
CA ASN A 13 -13.77 0.43 -25.96
C ASN A 13 -13.58 0.16 -27.45
N TYR A 14 -12.35 -0.05 -27.91
CA TYR A 14 -12.06 -0.37 -29.31
C TYR A 14 -10.99 -1.46 -29.43
N ARG A 15 -11.01 -2.19 -30.55
CA ARG A 15 -10.03 -3.25 -30.86
C ARG A 15 -8.88 -2.66 -31.68
N ARG A 16 -7.64 -2.88 -31.23
CA ARG A 16 -6.42 -2.39 -31.89
C ARG A 16 -5.96 -3.37 -32.98
N LYS A 17 -5.12 -2.90 -33.90
CA LYS A 17 -4.56 -3.70 -35.02
C LYS A 17 -3.79 -4.96 -34.57
N ASP A 18 -3.34 -5.01 -33.32
CA ASP A 18 -2.65 -6.15 -32.69
C ASP A 18 -3.60 -7.18 -32.04
N GLY A 19 -4.92 -7.04 -32.22
CA GLY A 19 -5.93 -7.95 -31.68
C GLY A 19 -6.32 -7.70 -30.22
N ARG A 20 -5.67 -6.76 -29.51
CA ARG A 20 -5.99 -6.43 -28.12
C ARG A 20 -7.17 -5.46 -28.02
N TRP A 21 -7.97 -5.62 -26.97
CA TRP A 21 -9.02 -4.67 -26.60
C TRP A 21 -8.45 -3.54 -25.76
N VAL A 22 -8.85 -2.32 -26.06
CA VAL A 22 -8.42 -1.09 -25.37
C VAL A 22 -9.65 -0.38 -24.82
N GLY A 23 -9.64 -0.13 -23.51
CA GLY A 23 -10.60 0.74 -22.83
C GLY A 23 -9.93 2.06 -22.50
N GLN A 24 -10.43 3.16 -23.06
CA GLN A 24 -9.95 4.51 -22.81
C GLN A 24 -10.85 5.18 -21.77
N TYR A 25 -10.30 5.80 -20.75
CA TYR A 25 -11.05 6.59 -19.77
C TYR A 25 -10.27 7.84 -19.36
N GLU A 26 -10.98 8.86 -18.91
CA GLU A 26 -10.39 10.13 -18.48
C GLU A 26 -10.49 10.25 -16.95
N VAL A 27 -9.35 10.59 -16.33
CA VAL A 27 -9.25 10.86 -14.89
C VAL A 27 -8.49 12.16 -14.73
N GLU A 28 -9.09 13.14 -14.06
CA GLU A 28 -8.48 14.46 -13.77
C GLU A 28 -7.88 15.14 -15.03
N GLY A 29 -8.59 15.08 -16.16
CA GLY A 29 -8.14 15.68 -17.43
C GLY A 29 -7.02 14.92 -18.16
N LYS A 30 -6.56 13.77 -17.64
CA LYS A 30 -5.57 12.91 -18.29
C LYS A 30 -6.20 11.61 -18.81
N ARG A 31 -5.91 11.27 -20.06
CA ARG A 31 -6.38 10.04 -20.72
C ARG A 31 -5.55 8.84 -20.27
N ARG A 32 -6.21 7.81 -19.74
CA ARG A 32 -5.61 6.51 -19.37
C ARG A 32 -6.19 5.38 -20.22
N TYR A 33 -5.42 4.31 -20.36
CA TYR A 33 -5.77 3.15 -21.19
C TYR A 33 -5.69 1.86 -20.39
N VAL A 34 -6.67 0.99 -20.59
CA VAL A 34 -6.72 -0.38 -20.06
C VAL A 34 -6.64 -1.35 -21.23
N TYR A 35 -5.85 -2.42 -21.07
CA TYR A 35 -5.68 -3.44 -22.09
C TYR A 35 -6.23 -4.80 -21.63
N GLY A 36 -6.74 -5.58 -22.58
CA GLY A 36 -7.20 -6.96 -22.36
C GLY A 36 -7.25 -7.77 -23.65
N GLN A 37 -7.36 -9.09 -23.50
CA GLN A 37 -7.48 -10.01 -24.63
C GLN A 37 -8.92 -10.07 -25.17
N ASP A 38 -9.90 -9.78 -24.31
CA ASP A 38 -11.32 -9.81 -24.62
C ASP A 38 -12.04 -8.54 -24.11
N ARG A 39 -13.21 -8.27 -24.70
CA ARG A 39 -14.02 -7.08 -24.42
C ARG A 39 -14.52 -7.04 -22.97
N GLU A 40 -14.79 -8.20 -22.38
CA GLU A 40 -15.39 -8.32 -21.06
C GLU A 40 -14.36 -8.01 -19.96
N THR A 41 -13.14 -8.53 -20.09
CA THR A 41 -12.00 -8.20 -19.24
C THR A 41 -11.71 -6.70 -19.25
N VAL A 42 -11.75 -6.06 -20.41
CA VAL A 42 -11.54 -4.60 -20.51
C VAL A 42 -12.72 -3.83 -19.90
N ARG A 43 -13.95 -4.28 -20.10
CA ARG A 43 -15.14 -3.67 -19.49
C ARG A 43 -15.08 -3.76 -17.97
N THR A 44 -14.77 -4.91 -17.40
CA THR A 44 -14.65 -5.11 -15.95
C THR A 44 -13.55 -4.23 -15.35
N LYS A 45 -12.39 -4.16 -16.03
CA LYS A 45 -11.30 -3.27 -15.61
C LYS A 45 -11.68 -1.78 -15.73
N MET A 46 -12.46 -1.38 -16.74
CA MET A 46 -12.97 -0.01 -16.86
C MET A 46 -14.01 0.31 -15.79
N THR A 47 -14.96 -0.59 -15.51
CA THR A 47 -15.96 -0.40 -14.46
C THR A 47 -15.28 -0.24 -13.11
N LYS A 48 -14.24 -1.04 -12.83
CA LYS A 48 -13.43 -0.87 -11.62
C LYS A 48 -12.71 0.48 -11.58
N ALA A 49 -12.02 0.86 -12.67
CA ALA A 49 -11.31 2.12 -12.74
C ALA A 49 -12.22 3.36 -12.65
N LEU A 50 -13.47 3.27 -13.12
CA LEU A 50 -14.48 4.33 -13.00
C LEU A 50 -15.11 4.37 -11.59
N ALA A 51 -15.35 3.21 -10.96
CA ALA A 51 -15.78 3.17 -9.57
C ALA A 51 -14.70 3.73 -8.62
N ASP A 52 -13.44 3.44 -8.90
CA ASP A 52 -12.28 4.00 -8.20
C ASP A 52 -12.16 5.53 -8.41
N ARG A 53 -12.64 6.06 -9.55
CA ARG A 53 -12.71 7.51 -9.85
C ARG A 53 -13.84 8.20 -9.07
N ASP A 54 -15.04 7.63 -9.08
CA ASP A 54 -16.21 8.24 -8.43
C ASP A 54 -16.10 8.22 -6.89
N ALA A 55 -15.19 7.40 -6.33
CA ALA A 55 -14.84 7.39 -4.92
C ALA A 55 -13.85 8.52 -4.48
N GLY A 56 -13.43 9.40 -5.38
CA GLY A 56 -12.81 10.70 -5.04
C GLY A 56 -11.40 10.71 -4.44
N VAL A 57 -10.80 9.57 -4.09
CA VAL A 57 -9.46 9.50 -3.47
C VAL A 57 -8.71 8.24 -3.88
N VAL A 58 -8.33 8.13 -5.15
CA VAL A 58 -7.33 7.13 -5.58
C VAL A 58 -6.20 7.85 -6.29
N PHE A 59 -5.54 8.74 -5.54
CA PHE A 59 -4.22 9.26 -5.88
C PHE A 59 -3.25 8.08 -5.87
N ASP A 60 -3.01 7.50 -7.04
CA ASP A 60 -1.87 6.62 -7.38
C ASP A 60 -1.49 5.51 -6.38
N SER A 61 -2.41 5.07 -5.52
CA SER A 61 -2.15 4.03 -4.51
C SER A 61 -1.74 2.70 -5.12
N LEU A 62 -2.12 2.49 -6.39
CA LEU A 62 -1.72 1.33 -7.20
C LEU A 62 -0.21 1.28 -7.47
N ASN A 63 0.53 2.39 -7.32
CA ASN A 63 1.96 2.44 -7.61
C ASN A 63 2.87 2.79 -6.43
N LEU A 64 2.35 3.28 -5.31
CA LEU A 64 3.19 3.62 -4.18
C LEU A 64 3.87 2.38 -3.59
N THR A 65 5.19 2.42 -3.48
CA THR A 65 5.95 1.39 -2.75
C THR A 65 5.87 1.63 -1.25
N VAL A 66 6.12 0.59 -0.45
CA VAL A 66 6.19 0.73 1.01
C VAL A 66 7.30 1.70 1.40
N GLY A 67 8.41 1.76 0.65
CA GLY A 67 9.52 2.68 0.93
C GLY A 67 9.14 4.14 0.73
N GLU A 68 8.50 4.47 -0.39
CA GLU A 68 8.00 5.82 -0.66
C GLU A 68 6.94 6.23 0.35
N TYR A 69 5.99 5.33 0.62
CA TYR A 69 4.96 5.54 1.63
C TYR A 69 5.54 5.80 3.02
N ALA A 70 6.53 4.99 3.43
CA ALA A 70 7.17 5.11 4.73
C ALA A 70 7.82 6.48 4.92
N SER A 71 8.48 7.01 3.89
CA SER A 71 9.08 8.36 3.92
C SER A 71 8.01 9.45 4.08
N LEU A 72 6.92 9.37 3.31
CA LEU A 72 5.79 10.31 3.42
C LEU A 72 5.14 10.26 4.82
N TRP A 73 4.95 9.05 5.35
CA TRP A 73 4.40 8.87 6.68
C TRP A 73 5.31 9.48 7.76
N LEU A 74 6.61 9.21 7.71
CA LEU A 74 7.58 9.77 8.66
C LEU A 74 7.62 11.29 8.63
N ASP A 75 7.55 11.90 7.44
CA ASP A 75 7.50 13.36 7.30
C ASP A 75 6.21 13.93 7.91
N SER A 76 5.07 13.29 7.64
CA SER A 76 3.77 13.74 8.15
C SER A 76 3.68 13.77 9.68
N ILE A 77 4.28 12.80 10.37
CA ILE A 77 4.20 12.72 11.84
C ILE A 77 5.28 13.55 12.55
N LYS A 78 6.20 14.17 11.81
CA LYS A 78 7.41 14.81 12.37
C LYS A 78 7.10 15.95 13.33
N GLN A 79 6.03 16.70 13.08
CA GLN A 79 5.59 17.80 13.94
C GLN A 79 4.62 17.34 15.03
N ASP A 80 3.95 16.20 14.83
CA ASP A 80 2.91 15.69 15.74
C ASP A 80 3.48 14.86 16.89
N VAL A 81 4.68 14.30 16.73
CA VAL A 81 5.32 13.45 17.75
C VAL A 81 6.63 14.04 18.24
N GLY A 82 6.93 13.83 19.51
CA GLY A 82 8.19 14.31 20.09
C GLY A 82 9.44 13.75 19.36
N PRO A 83 10.56 14.49 19.33
CA PRO A 83 11.74 14.15 18.52
C PRO A 83 12.30 12.73 18.76
N ARG A 84 12.28 12.28 20.02
CA ARG A 84 12.75 10.94 20.39
C ARG A 84 11.84 9.83 19.87
N THR A 85 10.54 10.07 19.84
CA THR A 85 9.54 9.14 19.30
C THR A 85 9.65 9.07 17.78
N TRP A 86 9.81 10.22 17.13
CA TRP A 86 10.03 10.30 15.69
C TRP A 86 11.28 9.51 15.30
N LYS A 87 12.41 9.78 15.95
CA LYS A 87 13.69 9.09 15.68
C LYS A 87 13.57 7.58 15.82
N ARG A 88 12.86 7.10 16.86
CA ARG A 88 12.61 5.66 17.02
C ARG A 88 11.76 5.09 15.88
N HIS A 89 10.73 5.81 15.43
CA HIS A 89 9.92 5.37 14.28
C HIS A 89 10.74 5.36 12.99
N GLU A 90 11.56 6.38 12.75
CA GLU A 90 12.47 6.46 11.60
C GLU A 90 13.46 5.29 11.60
N GLU A 91 14.15 5.04 12.72
CA GLU A 91 15.14 3.97 12.85
C GLU A 91 14.52 2.59 12.58
N LEU A 92 13.38 2.28 13.23
CA LEU A 92 12.70 1.00 13.05
C LEU A 92 12.18 0.82 11.62
N THR A 93 11.70 1.90 11.01
CA THR A 93 11.20 1.87 9.63
C THR A 93 12.34 1.65 8.65
N ARG A 94 13.43 2.41 8.77
CA ARG A 94 14.62 2.32 7.90
C ARG A 94 15.32 0.96 8.00
N LEU A 95 15.61 0.51 9.22
CA LEU A 95 16.43 -0.69 9.46
C LEU A 95 15.68 -2.01 9.22
N HIS A 96 14.34 -1.98 9.25
CA HIS A 96 13.55 -3.20 9.25
C HIS A 96 12.48 -3.23 8.18
N VAL A 97 11.65 -2.18 8.09
CA VAL A 97 10.52 -2.14 7.16
C VAL A 97 11.01 -1.88 5.73
N ILE A 98 11.76 -0.80 5.51
CA ILE A 98 12.26 -0.41 4.18
C ILE A 98 13.23 -1.46 3.65
N LEU A 99 14.14 -1.97 4.49
CA LEU A 99 15.08 -3.00 4.07
C LEU A 99 14.39 -4.28 3.55
N ARG A 100 13.22 -4.64 4.08
CA ARG A 100 12.50 -5.86 3.67
C ARG A 100 11.44 -5.62 2.61
N PHE A 101 10.69 -4.53 2.74
CA PHE A 101 9.47 -4.27 1.98
C PHE A 101 9.57 -3.02 1.10
N GLY A 102 10.68 -2.28 1.15
CA GLY A 102 10.79 -0.96 0.51
C GLY A 102 10.47 -0.95 -0.98
N SER A 103 10.81 -2.02 -1.71
CA SER A 103 10.51 -2.18 -3.15
C SER A 103 9.15 -2.81 -3.44
N ALA A 104 8.46 -3.36 -2.43
CA ALA A 104 7.15 -3.95 -2.60
C ALA A 104 6.10 -2.83 -2.73
N LYS A 105 5.09 -3.06 -3.58
CA LYS A 105 3.92 -2.19 -3.65
C LYS A 105 3.13 -2.25 -2.34
N LEU A 106 2.64 -1.10 -1.88
CA LEU A 106 1.90 -0.98 -0.63
C LEU A 106 0.62 -1.83 -0.65
N ASP A 107 -0.06 -1.92 -1.79
CA ASP A 107 -1.29 -2.72 -1.98
C ASP A 107 -1.04 -4.25 -2.00
N LYS A 108 0.19 -4.69 -2.28
CA LYS A 108 0.57 -6.11 -2.35
C LYS A 108 1.10 -6.66 -1.04
N LEU A 109 1.28 -5.82 -0.02
CA LEU A 109 1.71 -6.29 1.29
C LEU A 109 0.64 -7.22 1.87
N ASN A 110 1.04 -8.43 2.27
CA ASN A 110 0.13 -9.42 2.82
C ASN A 110 0.53 -9.87 4.23
N ALA A 111 -0.44 -10.41 4.98
CA ALA A 111 -0.23 -10.79 6.37
C ALA A 111 0.82 -11.91 6.51
N LEU A 112 0.85 -12.85 5.56
CA LEU A 112 1.82 -13.94 5.55
C LEU A 112 3.26 -13.46 5.40
N GLN A 113 3.51 -12.45 4.56
CA GLN A 113 4.81 -11.82 4.36
C GLN A 113 5.28 -11.12 5.64
N VAL A 114 4.36 -10.45 6.35
CA VAL A 114 4.66 -9.77 7.62
C VAL A 114 4.93 -10.78 8.73
N GLN A 115 4.13 -11.85 8.83
CA GLN A 115 4.33 -12.95 9.79
C GLN A 115 5.68 -13.64 9.56
N ALA A 116 5.99 -14.03 8.31
CA ALA A 116 7.25 -14.66 7.94
C ALA A 116 8.44 -13.73 8.22
N PHE A 117 8.27 -12.43 8.03
CA PHE A 117 9.28 -11.44 8.38
C PHE A 117 9.55 -11.40 9.89
N TYR A 118 8.53 -11.49 10.75
CA TYR A 118 8.73 -11.54 12.19
C TYR A 118 9.45 -12.81 12.63
N HIS A 119 9.07 -13.97 12.11
CA HIS A 119 9.75 -15.23 12.41
C HIS A 119 11.23 -15.14 12.02
N LYS A 120 11.53 -14.69 10.80
CA LYS A 120 12.91 -14.53 10.33
C LYS A 120 13.74 -13.58 11.22
N LYS A 121 13.11 -12.54 11.79
CA LYS A 121 13.80 -11.64 12.74
C LYS A 121 14.09 -12.31 14.08
N LEU A 122 13.18 -13.13 14.59
CA LEU A 122 13.41 -13.93 15.79
C LEU A 122 14.53 -14.95 15.55
N ASP A 123 14.51 -15.64 14.41
CA ASP A 123 15.53 -16.63 14.03
C ASP A 123 16.91 -15.97 13.87
N SER A 124 16.97 -14.70 13.46
CA SER A 124 18.21 -13.92 13.41
C SER A 124 18.73 -13.44 14.77
N GLY A 125 18.12 -13.86 15.88
CA GLY A 125 18.53 -13.51 17.24
C GLY A 125 18.00 -12.15 17.72
N LEU A 126 17.06 -11.53 17.00
CA LEU A 126 16.49 -10.26 17.44
C LEU A 126 15.49 -10.49 18.58
N PHE A 127 15.63 -9.73 19.68
CA PHE A 127 14.76 -9.88 20.84
C PHE A 127 13.26 -9.72 20.49
N PRO A 128 12.36 -10.54 21.09
CA PRO A 128 10.92 -10.45 20.85
C PRO A 128 10.33 -9.05 21.12
N THR A 129 10.90 -8.35 22.11
CA THR A 129 10.52 -6.97 22.45
C THR A 129 10.81 -5.99 21.32
N THR A 130 11.91 -6.19 20.57
CA THR A 130 12.26 -5.37 19.41
C THR A 130 11.35 -5.68 18.24
N VAL A 131 11.08 -6.96 17.95
CA VAL A 131 10.11 -7.35 16.90
C VAL A 131 8.73 -6.77 17.18
N ARG A 132 8.30 -6.72 18.45
CA ARG A 132 7.05 -6.07 18.85
C ARG A 132 7.05 -4.56 18.61
N LYS A 133 8.17 -3.87 18.82
CA LYS A 133 8.31 -2.44 18.48
C LYS A 133 8.24 -2.20 16.97
N VAL A 134 8.85 -3.08 16.17
CA VAL A 134 8.73 -3.05 14.70
C VAL A 134 7.28 -3.22 14.28
N HIS A 135 6.58 -4.23 14.83
CA HIS A 135 5.16 -4.44 14.58
C HIS A 135 4.32 -3.20 14.93
N GLY A 136 4.52 -2.62 16.13
CA GLY A 136 3.79 -1.42 16.54
C GLY A 136 4.03 -0.21 15.63
N THR A 137 5.25 -0.05 15.13
CA THR A 137 5.58 1.01 14.16
C THR A 137 4.90 0.77 12.82
N LEU A 138 5.00 -0.45 12.27
CA LEU A 138 4.35 -0.82 11.02
C LEU A 138 2.82 -0.70 11.11
N TYR A 139 2.23 -1.14 12.23
CA TYR A 139 0.80 -1.03 12.50
C TYR A 139 0.33 0.43 12.46
N LYS A 140 1.05 1.34 13.12
CA LYS A 140 0.72 2.79 13.11
C LYS A 140 0.81 3.38 11.71
N ALA A 141 1.86 3.04 10.96
CA ALA A 141 2.02 3.47 9.59
C ALA A 141 0.83 2.98 8.74
N LEU A 142 0.58 1.67 8.67
CA LEU A 142 -0.52 1.13 7.85
C LEU A 142 -1.90 1.61 8.31
N LYS A 143 -2.10 1.88 9.60
CA LYS A 143 -3.34 2.52 10.09
C LYS A 143 -3.52 3.92 9.52
N GLN A 144 -2.45 4.70 9.40
CA GLN A 144 -2.48 5.99 8.74
C GLN A 144 -2.71 5.85 7.23
N ALA A 145 -2.12 4.84 6.58
CA ALA A 145 -2.38 4.53 5.17
C ALA A 145 -3.87 4.25 4.88
N VAL A 146 -4.54 3.53 5.79
CA VAL A 146 -6.00 3.30 5.72
C VAL A 146 -6.77 4.61 5.88
N ARG A 147 -6.37 5.48 6.83
CA ARG A 147 -7.00 6.80 7.03
C ARG A 147 -6.88 7.71 5.81
N TRP A 148 -5.75 7.63 5.12
CA TRP A 148 -5.51 8.33 3.84
C TRP A 148 -6.08 7.58 2.62
N GLN A 149 -6.82 6.49 2.84
CA GLN A 149 -7.46 5.70 1.79
C GLN A 149 -6.46 5.13 0.75
N LEU A 150 -5.19 4.99 1.12
CA LEU A 150 -4.14 4.40 0.27
C LEU A 150 -4.25 2.87 0.20
N ILE A 151 -4.75 2.25 1.27
CA ILE A 151 -5.02 0.82 1.34
C ILE A 151 -6.39 0.58 1.98
N PRO A 152 -7.12 -0.47 1.56
CA PRO A 152 -8.47 -0.73 2.06
C PRO A 152 -8.48 -1.26 3.49
N ARG A 153 -7.38 -1.87 3.96
CA ARG A 153 -7.28 -2.46 5.30
C ARG A 153 -5.86 -2.48 5.81
N ASN A 154 -5.70 -2.49 7.13
CA ASN A 154 -4.41 -2.64 7.76
C ASN A 154 -4.04 -4.13 7.83
N VAL A 155 -2.97 -4.50 7.11
CA VAL A 155 -2.49 -5.88 7.02
C VAL A 155 -2.03 -6.43 8.38
N CYS A 156 -1.56 -5.56 9.29
CA CYS A 156 -1.09 -5.97 10.60
C CYS A 156 -2.22 -6.44 11.54
N ASP A 157 -3.50 -6.10 11.28
CA ASP A 157 -4.63 -6.60 12.09
C ASP A 157 -4.77 -8.13 11.98
N SER A 158 -4.28 -8.72 10.89
CA SER A 158 -4.33 -10.18 10.65
C SER A 158 -3.03 -10.90 11.02
N VAL A 159 -2.12 -10.24 11.74
CA VAL A 159 -0.80 -10.79 12.10
C VAL A 159 -0.68 -10.85 13.62
N THR A 160 -0.20 -11.98 14.14
CA THR A 160 0.05 -12.12 15.59
C THR A 160 1.48 -11.74 15.91
N PRO A 161 1.74 -10.64 16.66
CA PRO A 161 3.09 -10.28 17.06
C PRO A 161 3.62 -11.26 18.13
N PRO A 162 4.95 -11.46 18.22
CA PRO A 162 5.53 -12.34 19.21
C PRO A 162 5.24 -11.87 20.64
N ARG A 163 5.08 -12.83 21.55
CA ARG A 163 4.95 -12.56 22.98
C ARG A 163 6.26 -11.96 23.48
N ALA A 164 6.15 -10.89 24.26
CA ALA A 164 7.31 -10.33 24.93
C ALA A 164 7.65 -11.23 26.12
N THR A 165 8.65 -12.09 25.97
CA THR A 165 9.24 -12.77 27.12
C THR A 165 10.08 -11.73 27.87
N LYS A 166 9.84 -11.54 29.16
CA LYS A 166 10.77 -10.81 30.04
C LYS A 166 12.05 -11.64 30.05
N VAL A 167 13.10 -11.14 29.40
CA VAL A 167 14.44 -11.65 29.64
C VAL A 167 14.86 -11.00 30.96
N GLU A 168 14.87 -11.77 32.04
CA GLU A 168 15.53 -11.34 33.27
C GLU A 168 17.01 -11.18 32.92
N ILE A 169 17.49 -9.94 32.94
CA ILE A 169 18.91 -9.66 32.78
C ILE A 169 19.49 -9.92 34.16
N GLU A 170 20.07 -11.10 34.34
CA GLU A 170 20.90 -11.41 35.50
C GLU A 170 22.11 -10.46 35.43
N ALA A 171 22.19 -9.51 36.36
CA ALA A 171 23.32 -8.60 36.44
C ALA A 171 24.55 -9.38 36.91
N LEU A 172 25.58 -9.41 36.07
CA LEU A 172 26.92 -9.96 36.39
C LEU A 172 27.63 -9.06 37.40
#